data_AF-A0A7C6W3Y8-F1
#
_entry.id   AF-A0A7C6W3Y8-F1
#
_cell.length_a   1.000
_cell.length_b   1.000
_cell.length_c   1.000
_cell.angle_alpha   90.00
_cell.angle_beta   90.00
_cell.angle_gamma   90.00
#
_symmetry.space_group_name_H-M   'P 1'
#
loop_
_entity.id
_entity.type
_entity.pdbx_description
1 polymer ?
#
loop_
_entity_poly.entity_id
_entity_poly.type
_entity_poly.pdbx_seq_one_letter_code
_entity_poly.pdbx_strand_id
1 'polypeptide(L)'
;MSKRVQQFDNFTWIDLENPTEDEIKSTSFPFKIDQNFIEDALELGHLPKIERTTEYLFIILRAYTATESDKVVGVQQISNKVAFFITDKTLITIHRPSFKFIETTPDNFKSPLEVALHLFNELLMTYDEPIQNQTDRMAEFEQDIFLKGGVGLSVEKLYFEKSKARLTKKILLITQNVFDKLKVDDNLSS
;
A
#
# COMPACT_ATOMS: atom_id res chain seq x y z
N MET A 1 -14.55 13.49 2.00
CA MET A 1 -13.09 13.57 1.87
C MET A 1 -12.49 14.34 3.02
N SER A 2 -11.39 13.84 3.60
CA SER A 2 -10.52 14.63 4.47
C SER A 2 -9.29 15.06 3.68
N LYS A 3 -8.90 16.33 3.81
CA LYS A 3 -7.69 16.88 3.17
C LYS A 3 -6.77 17.43 4.24
N ARG A 4 -5.55 16.91 4.29
CA ARG A 4 -4.47 17.43 5.14
C ARG A 4 -3.39 18.02 4.25
N VAL A 5 -2.97 19.24 4.56
CA VAL A 5 -1.86 19.91 3.88
C VAL A 5 -0.79 20.21 4.90
N GLN A 6 0.38 19.60 4.75
CA GLN A 6 1.54 19.84 5.59
C GLN A 6 2.58 20.62 4.78
N GLN A 7 2.97 21.77 5.30
CA GLN A 7 4.02 22.60 4.72
C GLN A 7 5.35 22.30 5.40
N PHE A 8 6.35 21.96 4.59
CA PHE A 8 7.74 21.85 4.99
C PHE A 8 8.51 23.04 4.42
N ASP A 9 9.76 23.24 4.87
CA ASP A 9 10.58 24.38 4.44
C ASP A 9 10.74 24.46 2.90
N ASN A 10 10.84 23.31 2.23
CA ASN A 10 11.18 23.22 0.81
C ASN A 10 10.11 22.56 -0.07
N PHE A 11 9.04 22.01 0.51
CA PHE A 11 8.03 21.25 -0.22
C PHE A 11 6.69 21.19 0.51
N THR A 12 5.66 20.76 -0.20
CA THR A 12 4.32 20.56 0.37
C THR A 12 3.92 19.10 0.29
N TRP A 13 3.30 18.58 1.35
CA TRP A 13 2.61 17.29 1.31
C TRP A 13 1.10 17.51 1.40
N ILE A 14 0.36 16.99 0.41
CA ILE A 14 -1.09 17.01 0.34
C ILE A 14 -1.59 15.57 0.48
N ASP A 15 -2.32 15.29 1.55
CA ASP A 15 -2.93 13.99 1.80
C ASP A 15 -4.46 14.07 1.63
N LEU A 16 -5.00 13.13 0.86
CA LEU A 16 -6.43 13.04 0.54
C LEU A 16 -6.98 11.68 0.96
N GLU A 17 -7.77 11.70 2.03
CA GLU A 17 -8.46 10.52 2.55
C GLU A 17 -9.90 10.45 2.03
N ASN A 18 -10.25 9.27 1.53
CA ASN A 18 -11.54 8.93 0.94
C ASN A 18 -12.08 10.00 -0.02
N PRO A 19 -11.29 10.45 -1.02
CA PRO A 19 -11.78 11.40 -2.01
C PRO A 19 -12.64 10.73 -3.07
N THR A 20 -13.60 11.49 -3.59
CA THR A 20 -14.29 11.22 -4.85
C THR A 20 -13.47 11.75 -6.02
N GLU A 21 -13.78 11.28 -7.23
CA GLU A 21 -13.13 11.76 -8.46
C GLU A 21 -13.31 13.27 -8.65
N ASP A 22 -14.51 13.79 -8.40
CA ASP A 22 -14.81 15.23 -8.51
C ASP A 22 -14.03 16.06 -7.49
N GLU A 23 -13.83 15.55 -6.27
CA GLU A 23 -13.00 16.20 -5.24
C GLU A 23 -11.50 16.23 -5.65
N ILE A 24 -11.01 15.17 -6.30
CA ILE A 24 -9.63 15.16 -6.84
C ILE A 24 -9.53 16.20 -7.97
N LYS A 25 -10.45 16.19 -8.93
CA LYS A 25 -10.43 17.10 -10.09
C LYS A 25 -10.61 18.57 -9.71
N SER A 26 -11.40 18.86 -8.68
CA SER A 26 -11.60 20.22 -8.17
C SER A 26 -10.47 20.68 -7.24
N THR A 27 -9.62 19.78 -6.77
CA THR A 27 -8.44 20.15 -5.99
C THR A 27 -7.39 20.77 -6.90
N SER A 28 -6.99 22.00 -6.58
CA SER A 28 -5.87 22.64 -7.25
C SER A 28 -4.55 21.99 -6.80
N PHE A 29 -3.89 21.30 -7.73
CA PHE A 29 -2.56 20.74 -7.58
C PHE A 29 -1.53 21.58 -8.35
N PRO A 30 -0.25 21.54 -7.98
CA PRO A 30 0.81 22.27 -8.69
C PRO A 30 1.12 21.71 -10.09
N PHE A 31 0.58 20.53 -10.42
CA PHE A 31 0.70 19.87 -11.71
C PHE A 31 -0.63 19.20 -12.08
N LYS A 32 -0.81 18.86 -13.35
CA LYS A 32 -2.04 18.22 -13.81
C LYS A 32 -1.91 16.71 -13.65
N ILE A 33 -2.81 16.09 -12.90
CA ILE A 33 -2.87 14.63 -12.80
C ILE A 33 -3.63 14.09 -14.01
N ASP A 34 -3.03 13.15 -14.74
CA ASP A 34 -3.69 12.48 -15.84
C ASP A 34 -4.88 11.63 -15.38
N GLN A 35 -5.94 11.62 -16.18
CA GLN A 35 -7.21 10.96 -15.85
C GLN A 35 -7.05 9.47 -15.53
N ASN A 36 -6.20 8.75 -16.26
CA ASN A 36 -5.90 7.34 -16.00
C ASN A 36 -5.30 7.12 -14.60
N PHE A 37 -4.47 8.03 -14.10
CA PHE A 37 -3.91 7.88 -12.75
C PHE A 37 -4.91 8.22 -11.64
N ILE A 38 -5.87 9.11 -11.91
CA ILE A 38 -7.00 9.33 -10.99
C ILE A 38 -7.84 8.06 -10.92
N GLU A 39 -8.14 7.44 -12.07
CA GLU A 39 -8.88 6.18 -12.16
C GLU A 39 -8.15 5.07 -11.38
N ASP A 40 -6.85 4.90 -11.58
CA ASP A 40 -6.04 3.91 -10.86
C ASP A 40 -5.96 4.19 -9.36
N ALA A 41 -5.84 5.47 -8.95
CA ALA A 41 -5.85 5.86 -7.54
C ALA A 41 -7.20 5.58 -6.87
N LEU A 42 -8.31 5.58 -7.63
CA LEU A 42 -9.64 5.27 -7.12
C LEU A 42 -9.98 3.78 -7.20
N GLU A 43 -9.44 3.01 -8.15
CA GLU A 43 -9.79 1.59 -8.34
C GLU A 43 -9.41 0.72 -7.12
N LEU A 44 -10.38 0.04 -6.51
CA LEU A 44 -10.18 -0.76 -5.28
C LEU A 44 -9.12 -1.87 -5.42
N GLY A 45 -9.16 -2.56 -6.55
CA GLY A 45 -8.35 -3.75 -6.83
C GLY A 45 -6.97 -3.45 -7.40
N HIS A 46 -6.63 -2.18 -7.62
CA HIS A 46 -5.41 -1.83 -8.34
C HIS A 46 -4.17 -2.38 -7.63
N LEU A 47 -3.36 -3.14 -8.36
CA LEU A 47 -2.13 -3.76 -7.84
C LEU A 47 -1.03 -2.71 -7.68
N PRO A 48 0.03 -2.99 -6.91
CA PRO A 48 1.16 -2.09 -6.83
C PRO A 48 1.72 -1.78 -8.23
N LYS A 49 2.07 -0.52 -8.47
CA LYS A 49 2.61 -0.07 -9.76
C LYS A 49 3.55 1.12 -9.58
N ILE A 50 4.33 1.37 -10.62
CA ILE A 50 5.22 2.53 -10.74
C ILE A 50 5.23 3.00 -12.18
N GLU A 51 4.99 4.29 -12.38
CA GLU A 51 5.05 4.96 -13.67
C GLU A 51 5.73 6.32 -13.51
N ARG A 52 6.65 6.63 -14.44
CA ARG A 52 7.34 7.91 -14.50
C ARG A 52 6.73 8.74 -15.61
N THR A 53 6.31 9.95 -15.28
CA THR A 53 5.94 10.96 -16.27
C THR A 53 7.03 12.04 -16.32
N THR A 54 6.86 13.01 -17.21
CA THR A 54 7.70 14.21 -17.23
C THR A 54 7.44 15.15 -16.05
N GLU A 55 6.28 15.03 -15.37
CA GLU A 55 5.86 15.95 -14.30
C GLU A 55 6.01 15.35 -12.90
N TYR A 56 5.84 14.04 -12.74
CA TYR A 56 5.85 13.36 -11.45
C TYR A 56 6.15 11.86 -11.58
N LEU A 57 6.56 11.28 -10.47
CA LEU A 57 6.60 9.85 -10.25
C LEU A 57 5.27 9.39 -9.62
N PHE A 58 4.56 8.48 -10.30
CA PHE A 58 3.33 7.88 -9.80
C PHE A 58 3.59 6.47 -9.27
N ILE A 59 3.25 6.23 -8.01
CA ILE A 59 3.41 4.92 -7.35
C ILE A 59 2.11 4.53 -6.68
N ILE A 60 1.74 3.25 -6.76
CA ILE A 60 0.71 2.66 -5.90
C ILE A 60 1.38 1.56 -5.09
N LEU A 61 1.20 1.60 -3.77
CA LEU A 61 1.57 0.53 -2.85
C LEU A 61 0.36 0.13 -2.00
N ARG A 62 0.46 -0.99 -1.30
CA ARG A 62 -0.65 -1.53 -0.50
C ARG A 62 -0.19 -1.89 0.90
N ALA A 63 -0.92 -1.42 1.92
CA ALA A 63 -0.83 -1.88 3.31
C ALA A 63 -1.64 -3.15 3.48
N TYR A 64 -1.16 -4.11 4.26
CA TYR A 64 -2.00 -5.17 4.78
C TYR A 64 -3.02 -4.56 5.76
N THR A 65 -4.30 -4.90 5.59
CA THR A 65 -5.38 -4.36 6.43
C THR A 65 -6.45 -5.40 6.79
N ALA A 66 -6.30 -6.65 6.33
CA ALA A 66 -7.21 -7.71 6.73
C ALA A 66 -7.06 -8.04 8.21
N THR A 67 -8.16 -8.45 8.81
CA THR A 67 -8.22 -9.03 10.13
C THR A 67 -8.23 -10.55 10.06
N GLU A 68 -8.07 -11.19 11.20
CA GLU A 68 -8.11 -12.64 11.31
C GLU A 68 -9.43 -13.25 10.82
N SER A 69 -10.54 -12.58 11.11
CA SER A 69 -11.91 -13.01 10.76
C SER A 69 -12.26 -12.84 9.28
N ASP A 70 -11.44 -12.12 8.51
CA ASP A 70 -11.78 -11.82 7.12
C ASP A 70 -11.66 -13.04 6.20
N LYS A 71 -12.74 -13.29 5.46
CA LYS A 71 -12.82 -14.30 4.40
C LYS A 71 -12.23 -13.74 3.11
N VAL A 72 -10.90 -13.73 3.06
CA VAL A 72 -10.13 -13.10 1.97
C VAL A 72 -10.04 -14.02 0.75
N VAL A 73 -10.54 -13.55 -0.40
CA VAL A 73 -10.40 -14.22 -1.71
C VAL A 73 -9.79 -13.31 -2.80
N GLY A 74 -9.73 -12.00 -2.55
CA GLY A 74 -9.18 -10.98 -3.45
C GLY A 74 -8.28 -9.96 -2.76
N VAL A 75 -7.56 -9.16 -3.56
CA VAL A 75 -6.56 -8.19 -3.09
C VAL A 75 -7.17 -7.02 -2.32
N GLN A 76 -8.38 -6.61 -2.68
CA GLN A 76 -9.13 -5.55 -2.00
C GLN A 76 -9.63 -5.96 -0.61
N GLN A 77 -9.66 -7.26 -0.31
CA GLN A 77 -10.04 -7.76 1.01
C GLN A 77 -8.85 -7.94 1.94
N ILE A 78 -7.64 -8.15 1.39
CA ILE A 78 -6.44 -8.37 2.21
C ILE A 78 -5.71 -7.08 2.58
N SER A 79 -5.86 -6.06 1.74
CA SER A 79 -5.00 -4.88 1.76
C SER A 79 -5.73 -3.67 1.21
N ASN A 80 -5.31 -2.48 1.63
CA ASN A 80 -5.75 -1.21 1.06
C ASN A 80 -4.56 -0.46 0.47
N LYS A 81 -4.84 0.33 -0.59
CA LYS A 81 -3.80 1.01 -1.34
C LYS A 81 -3.61 2.46 -0.90
N VAL A 82 -2.40 2.95 -1.08
CA VAL A 82 -2.05 4.37 -1.08
C VAL A 82 -1.41 4.67 -2.43
N ALA A 83 -1.95 5.67 -3.11
CA ALA A 83 -1.40 6.21 -4.35
C ALA A 83 -0.56 7.45 -4.04
N PHE A 84 0.60 7.56 -4.67
CA PHE A 84 1.62 8.57 -4.42
C PHE A 84 1.94 9.29 -5.73
N PHE A 85 1.85 10.62 -5.72
CA PHE A 85 2.37 11.46 -6.78
C PHE A 85 3.52 12.29 -6.20
N ILE A 86 4.73 12.09 -6.73
CA ILE A 86 5.96 12.61 -6.15
C ILE A 86 6.66 13.51 -7.16
N THR A 87 6.95 14.75 -6.76
CA THR A 87 7.82 15.69 -7.47
C THR A 87 8.92 16.19 -6.53
N ASP A 88 9.82 17.03 -7.02
CA ASP A 88 10.86 17.65 -6.17
C ASP A 88 10.29 18.56 -5.07
N LYS A 89 9.06 19.07 -5.25
CA LYS A 89 8.45 20.08 -4.37
C LYS A 89 7.10 19.67 -3.80
N THR A 90 6.55 18.54 -4.20
CA THR A 90 5.22 18.13 -3.77
C THR A 90 5.10 16.61 -3.64
N LEU A 91 4.53 16.19 -2.52
CA LEU A 91 3.99 14.84 -2.34
C LEU A 91 2.46 14.93 -2.32
N ILE A 92 1.78 14.11 -3.11
CA ILE A 92 0.34 13.88 -2.98
C ILE A 92 0.10 12.42 -2.61
N THR A 93 -0.64 12.17 -1.54
CA THR A 93 -1.11 10.84 -1.14
C THR A 93 -2.62 10.75 -1.29
N ILE A 94 -3.10 9.65 -1.86
CA ILE A 94 -4.52 9.36 -2.03
C ILE A 94 -4.80 7.96 -1.49
N HIS A 95 -5.73 7.84 -0.55
CA HIS A 95 -6.13 6.57 0.03
C HIS A 95 -7.59 6.59 0.49
N ARG A 96 -8.19 5.41 0.66
CA ARG A 96 -9.58 5.28 1.12
C ARG A 96 -9.71 5.17 2.64
N PRO A 97 -9.09 4.19 3.32
CA PRO A 97 -9.12 4.14 4.78
C PRO A 97 -8.10 5.10 5.38
N SER A 98 -8.36 5.66 6.56
CA SER A 98 -7.30 6.29 7.36
C SER A 98 -6.19 5.28 7.68
N PHE A 99 -4.96 5.76 7.65
CA PHE A 99 -3.77 5.02 8.07
C PHE A 99 -3.07 5.78 9.18
N LYS A 100 -2.95 5.15 10.35
CA LYS A 100 -2.29 5.75 11.52
C LYS A 100 -0.87 6.24 11.20
N PHE A 101 -0.10 5.48 10.41
CA PHE A 101 1.26 5.85 10.05
C PHE A 101 1.36 7.12 9.19
N ILE A 102 0.31 7.46 8.41
CA ILE A 102 0.22 8.73 7.68
C ILE A 102 0.00 9.90 8.66
N GLU A 103 -0.88 9.70 9.64
CA GLU A 103 -1.21 10.71 10.65
C GLU A 103 -0.02 10.99 11.59
N THR A 104 0.76 9.96 11.92
CA THR A 104 1.90 10.04 12.84
C THR A 104 3.25 10.25 12.15
N THR A 105 3.25 10.56 10.85
CA THR A 105 4.49 10.80 10.10
C THR A 105 5.25 12.02 10.68
N PRO A 106 6.56 11.91 10.96
CA PRO A 106 7.39 13.01 11.42
C PRO A 106 7.41 14.23 10.46
N ASP A 107 7.73 15.41 10.97
CA ASP A 107 7.73 16.67 10.22
C ASP A 107 9.15 17.17 9.86
N ASN A 108 10.18 16.37 10.09
CA ASN A 108 11.60 16.75 9.93
C ASN A 108 12.25 16.27 8.63
N PHE A 109 11.45 15.90 7.63
CA PHE A 109 11.93 15.44 6.32
C PHE A 109 12.35 16.61 5.42
N LYS A 110 13.31 16.36 4.54
CA LYS A 110 13.91 17.38 3.66
C LYS A 110 13.36 17.39 2.24
N SER A 111 12.71 16.30 1.83
CA SER A 111 12.14 16.17 0.49
C SER A 111 10.84 15.34 0.45
N PRO A 112 10.00 15.51 -0.58
CA PRO A 112 8.85 14.63 -0.83
C PRO A 112 9.21 13.14 -0.90
N LEU A 113 10.37 12.82 -1.49
CA LEU A 113 10.84 11.45 -1.63
C LEU A 113 11.18 10.83 -0.26
N GLU A 114 11.77 11.58 0.67
CA GLU A 114 12.05 11.08 2.02
C GLU A 114 10.76 10.71 2.77
N VAL A 115 9.72 11.55 2.68
CA VAL A 115 8.40 11.24 3.25
C VAL A 115 7.81 9.99 2.58
N ALA A 116 7.86 9.92 1.25
CA ALA A 116 7.37 8.75 0.52
C ALA A 116 8.10 7.47 0.93
N LEU A 117 9.44 7.47 1.02
CA LEU A 117 10.23 6.32 1.45
C LEU A 117 9.90 5.90 2.90
N HIS A 118 9.67 6.85 3.80
CA HIS A 118 9.19 6.56 5.14
C HIS A 118 7.84 5.85 5.09
N LEU A 119 6.87 6.39 4.34
CA LEU A 119 5.56 5.77 4.18
C LEU A 119 5.63 4.40 3.49
N PHE A 120 6.55 4.20 2.55
CA PHE A 120 6.77 2.91 1.91
C PHE A 120 7.24 1.87 2.92
N ASN A 121 8.15 2.25 3.82
CA ASN A 121 8.57 1.38 4.92
C ASN A 121 7.41 1.04 5.84
N GLU A 122 6.65 2.04 6.32
CA GLU A 122 5.48 1.82 7.18
C GLU A 122 4.45 0.90 6.52
N LEU A 123 4.19 1.09 5.22
CA LEU A 123 3.34 0.21 4.41
C LEU A 123 3.83 -1.24 4.40
N LEU A 124 5.13 -1.48 4.27
CA LEU A 124 5.71 -2.83 4.29
C LEU A 124 5.65 -3.45 5.68
N MET A 125 5.90 -2.67 6.73
CA MET A 125 5.85 -3.15 8.12
C MET A 125 4.46 -3.69 8.50
N THR A 126 3.39 -3.25 7.83
CA THR A 126 2.04 -3.81 8.05
C THR A 126 1.92 -5.31 7.74
N TYR A 127 2.86 -5.90 7.00
CA TYR A 127 2.81 -7.32 6.63
C TYR A 127 3.49 -8.24 7.65
N ASP A 128 4.34 -7.73 8.54
CA ASP A 128 5.18 -8.54 9.42
C ASP A 128 4.34 -9.40 10.38
N GLU A 129 3.47 -8.77 11.17
CA GLU A 129 2.59 -9.47 12.12
C GLU A 129 1.64 -10.45 11.41
N PRO A 130 0.94 -10.08 10.32
CA PRO A 130 0.10 -11.02 9.58
C PRO A 130 0.82 -12.25 9.03
N ILE A 131 2.07 -12.10 8.56
CA ILE A 131 2.89 -13.21 8.06
C ILE A 131 3.28 -14.15 9.20
N GLN A 132 3.64 -13.59 10.36
CA GLN A 132 3.96 -14.38 11.55
C GLN A 132 2.73 -15.17 12.02
N ASN A 133 1.60 -14.48 12.21
CA ASN A 133 0.35 -15.10 12.64
C ASN A 133 -0.10 -16.21 11.67
N GLN A 134 0.10 -16.01 10.37
CA GLN A 134 -0.20 -17.02 9.36
C GLN A 134 0.71 -18.24 9.46
N THR A 135 2.00 -18.03 9.74
CA THR A 135 2.97 -19.10 9.94
C THR A 135 2.61 -19.95 11.16
N ASP A 136 2.24 -19.30 12.27
CA ASP A 136 1.82 -19.98 13.50
C ASP A 136 0.53 -20.80 13.26
N ARG A 137 -0.45 -20.25 12.54
CA ARG A 137 -1.67 -20.97 12.14
C ARG A 137 -1.39 -22.18 11.24
N MET A 138 -0.42 -22.06 10.33
CA MET A 138 -0.02 -23.19 9.49
C MET A 138 0.56 -24.31 10.34
N ALA A 139 1.38 -24.00 11.34
CA ALA A 139 1.90 -24.99 12.28
C ALA A 139 0.78 -25.66 13.11
N GLU A 140 -0.22 -24.90 13.56
CA GLU A 140 -1.40 -25.46 14.24
C GLU A 140 -2.16 -26.45 13.34
N PHE A 141 -2.40 -26.09 12.07
CA PHE A 141 -3.04 -27.00 11.12
C PHE A 141 -2.22 -28.26 10.87
N GLU A 142 -0.91 -28.15 10.74
CA GLU A 142 -0.03 -29.30 10.59
C GLU A 142 -0.12 -30.23 11.82
N GLN A 143 -0.10 -29.68 13.03
CA GLN A 143 -0.27 -30.44 14.26
C GLN A 143 -1.64 -31.15 14.31
N ASP A 144 -2.72 -30.46 13.96
CA ASP A 144 -4.07 -31.04 13.97
C ASP A 144 -4.20 -32.16 12.92
N ILE A 145 -3.61 -32.00 11.74
CA ILE A 145 -3.63 -33.01 10.67
C ILE A 145 -2.80 -34.24 11.05
N PHE A 146 -1.53 -34.04 11.43
CA PHE A 146 -0.57 -35.13 11.57
C PHE A 146 -0.57 -35.79 12.95
N LEU A 147 -0.88 -35.06 14.02
CA LEU A 147 -0.85 -35.60 15.39
C LEU A 147 -2.25 -35.98 15.91
N LYS A 148 -3.30 -35.27 15.47
CA LYS A 148 -4.69 -35.54 15.91
C LYS A 148 -5.55 -36.22 14.84
N GLY A 149 -4.94 -36.63 13.72
CA GLY A 149 -5.63 -37.33 12.63
C GLY A 149 -6.67 -36.47 11.90
N GLY A 150 -6.56 -35.14 11.96
CA GLY A 150 -7.47 -34.20 11.29
C GLY A 150 -8.85 -34.05 11.95
N VAL A 151 -9.06 -34.63 13.13
CA VAL A 151 -10.35 -34.52 13.86
C VAL A 151 -10.54 -33.07 14.33
N GLY A 152 -11.61 -32.42 13.85
CA GLY A 152 -11.92 -31.01 14.17
C GLY A 152 -11.33 -29.98 13.21
N LEU A 153 -10.60 -30.40 12.17
CA LEU A 153 -10.06 -29.51 11.15
C LEU A 153 -11.18 -28.86 10.33
N SER A 154 -11.17 -27.54 10.23
CA SER A 154 -12.01 -26.81 9.30
C SER A 154 -11.30 -26.62 7.96
N VAL A 155 -11.74 -27.36 6.94
CA VAL A 155 -11.27 -27.19 5.55
C VAL A 155 -11.51 -25.77 5.04
N GLU A 156 -12.61 -25.15 5.47
CA GLU A 156 -12.92 -23.76 5.14
C GLU A 156 -11.87 -22.79 5.71
N LYS A 157 -11.49 -22.95 6.99
CA LYS A 157 -10.43 -22.11 7.58
C LYS A 157 -9.10 -22.30 6.86
N LEU A 158 -8.73 -23.55 6.56
CA LEU A 158 -7.51 -23.85 5.80
C LEU A 158 -7.52 -23.19 4.41
N TYR A 159 -8.67 -23.20 3.72
CA TYR A 159 -8.84 -22.52 2.44
C TYR A 159 -8.59 -21.01 2.54
N PHE A 160 -9.14 -20.34 3.55
CA PHE A 160 -8.94 -18.89 3.71
C PHE A 160 -7.52 -18.54 4.12
N GLU A 161 -6.87 -19.33 4.97
CA GLU A 161 -5.46 -19.10 5.31
C GLU A 161 -4.55 -19.30 4.09
N LYS A 162 -4.79 -20.35 3.28
CA LYS A 162 -4.10 -20.52 1.99
C LYS A 162 -4.33 -19.34 1.05
N SER A 163 -5.55 -18.80 1.01
CA SER A 163 -5.89 -17.66 0.16
C SER A 163 -5.15 -16.39 0.60
N LYS A 164 -5.10 -16.11 1.91
CA LYS A 164 -4.31 -15.01 2.48
C LYS A 164 -2.84 -15.15 2.09
N ALA A 165 -2.23 -16.32 2.30
CA ALA A 165 -0.82 -16.56 1.97
C ALA A 165 -0.50 -16.29 0.49
N ARG A 166 -1.35 -16.82 -0.41
CA ARG A 166 -1.23 -16.61 -1.85
C ARG A 166 -1.31 -15.13 -2.23
N LEU A 167 -2.25 -14.40 -1.63
CA LEU A 167 -2.47 -12.98 -1.95
C LEU A 167 -1.36 -12.10 -1.37
N THR A 168 -0.91 -12.36 -0.14
CA THR A 168 0.26 -11.70 0.46
C THR A 168 1.49 -11.89 -0.42
N LYS A 169 1.80 -13.14 -0.80
CA LYS A 169 2.90 -13.44 -1.72
C LYS A 169 2.77 -12.68 -3.04
N LYS A 170 1.57 -12.68 -3.63
CA LYS A 170 1.31 -11.96 -4.90
C LYS A 170 1.60 -10.47 -4.75
N ILE A 171 1.08 -9.83 -3.70
CA ILE A 171 1.25 -8.39 -3.49
C ILE A 171 2.71 -8.05 -3.26
N LEU A 172 3.40 -8.76 -2.36
CA LEU A 172 4.81 -8.50 -2.06
C LEU A 172 5.73 -8.70 -3.27
N LEU A 173 5.46 -9.71 -4.11
CA LEU A 173 6.22 -9.90 -5.36
C LEU A 173 6.04 -8.73 -6.33
N ILE A 174 4.83 -8.21 -6.48
CA ILE A 174 4.56 -7.06 -7.35
C ILE A 174 5.18 -5.79 -6.75
N THR A 175 5.09 -5.61 -5.43
CA THR A 175 5.75 -4.52 -4.70
C THR A 175 7.27 -4.56 -4.87
N GLN A 176 7.88 -5.75 -4.84
CA GLN A 176 9.31 -5.91 -5.13
C GLN A 176 9.65 -5.41 -6.53
N ASN A 177 8.88 -5.80 -7.56
CA ASN A 177 9.07 -5.32 -8.92
C ASN A 177 8.93 -3.78 -9.02
N VAL A 178 8.08 -3.16 -8.19
CA VAL A 178 7.96 -1.71 -8.10
C VAL A 178 9.25 -1.09 -7.57
N PHE A 179 9.82 -1.62 -6.48
CA PHE A 179 11.08 -1.11 -5.92
C PHE A 179 12.29 -1.39 -6.79
N ASP A 180 12.33 -2.51 -7.50
CA ASP A 180 13.42 -2.80 -8.43
C ASP A 180 13.46 -1.77 -9.57
N LYS A 181 12.30 -1.39 -10.10
CA LYS A 181 12.18 -0.30 -11.08
C LYS A 181 12.52 1.07 -10.48
N LEU A 182 12.25 1.30 -9.19
CA LEU A 182 12.64 2.53 -8.52
C LEU A 182 14.18 2.66 -8.46
N LYS A 183 14.89 1.57 -8.12
CA LYS A 183 16.36 1.51 -7.97
C LYS A 183 17.15 1.61 -9.27
N VAL A 184 16.65 1.03 -10.36
CA VAL A 184 17.39 0.99 -11.64
C VAL A 184 17.68 2.39 -12.18
N ASP A 185 16.88 3.38 -11.82
CA ASP A 185 17.02 4.75 -12.30
C ASP A 185 17.98 5.63 -11.48
N ASP A 186 18.47 5.17 -10.31
CA ASP A 186 19.55 5.87 -9.58
C ASP A 186 20.94 5.63 -10.24
N ASN A 187 21.03 4.72 -11.21
CA ASN A 187 22.27 4.37 -11.93
C ASN A 187 22.38 4.99 -13.34
N LEU A 188 21.90 6.23 -13.52
CA LEU A 188 22.26 7.08 -14.66
C LEU A 188 22.78 8.45 -14.20
N SER A 189 23.76 8.44 -13.29
CA SER A 189 24.65 9.58 -13.08
C SER A 189 26.07 9.12 -12.71
N SER A 190 26.80 8.69 -13.74
CA SER A 190 28.25 8.92 -13.93
C SER A 190 28.57 8.80 -15.41
#